data_AF-A0A916K105-F1
#
_entry.id   AF-A0A916K105-F1
#
_cell.length_a   1.000
_cell.length_b   1.000
_cell.length_c   1.000
_cell.angle_alpha   90.00
_cell.angle_beta   90.00
_cell.angle_gamma   90.00
#
_symmetry.space_group_name_H-M   'P 1'
#
loop_
_entity.id
_entity.type
_entity.pdbx_description
1 polymer ?
#
loop_
_entity_poly.entity_id
_entity_poly.type
_entity_poly.pdbx_seq_one_letter_code
_entity_poly.pdbx_strand_id
1 'polypeptide(L)'
;MPIKVPDHLPAKEVLINENIFVMDESVAYHQDIRPLRIAILNLMPTKETTETQLLRLIGNTPLQVEFILLHPRTHTSKNTSPEHLEQFYKTFDDVKYERLDGMIITGAPVELYEFEDVTYWEELKQIMEWSKTHVTSTFHICWAAQAGLYHHFGVPKLGLEEKMFGVFPHTVSKPNVKLLRGFDELFLAPQSRHTEVRREDIERHPELEILSESEEAGVYIVATKDGKQIFVTGHSEYDACTLKYEYDRDINKGLEVAVPKNYYPNDDPAKPPLNTWRAHANLLFSNWLNYYVYQETPYDLHKGEYVI
;
A
#
# COMPACT_ATOMS: atom_id res chain seq x y z
N MET A 1 -16.63 9.62 7.39
CA MET A 1 -17.70 9.62 8.42
C MET A 1 -19.00 9.22 7.75
N PRO A 2 -19.77 8.29 8.32
CA PRO A 2 -21.00 7.81 7.67
C PRO A 2 -22.08 8.89 7.68
N ILE A 3 -22.99 8.84 6.70
CA ILE A 3 -24.16 9.72 6.67
C ILE A 3 -25.25 9.16 7.59
N LYS A 4 -25.85 10.04 8.40
CA LYS A 4 -27.04 9.74 9.18
C LYS A 4 -28.25 9.83 8.26
N VAL A 5 -29.03 8.75 8.17
CA VAL A 5 -30.15 8.63 7.23
C VAL A 5 -31.40 8.23 7.99
N PRO A 6 -32.57 8.82 7.72
CA PRO A 6 -33.83 8.38 8.32
C PRO A 6 -34.11 6.90 8.05
N ASP A 7 -34.62 6.18 9.05
CA ASP A 7 -34.78 4.72 9.02
C ASP A 7 -35.60 4.20 7.82
N HIS A 8 -36.52 5.02 7.30
CA HIS A 8 -37.43 4.68 6.21
C HIS A 8 -37.07 5.32 4.87
N LEU A 9 -35.85 5.86 4.70
CA LEU A 9 -35.44 6.41 3.41
C LEU A 9 -35.18 5.28 2.40
N PRO A 10 -35.85 5.24 1.24
CA PRO A 10 -35.65 4.17 0.25
C PRO A 10 -34.21 4.05 -0.27
N ALA A 11 -33.45 5.14 -0.24
CA ALA A 11 -32.04 5.14 -0.62
C ALA A 11 -31.17 4.28 0.31
N LYS A 12 -31.62 3.97 1.53
CA LYS A 12 -30.88 3.14 2.49
C LYS A 12 -30.56 1.74 1.93
N GLU A 13 -31.54 1.07 1.34
CA GLU A 13 -31.34 -0.25 0.75
C GLU A 13 -30.39 -0.21 -0.46
N VAL A 14 -30.51 0.82 -1.31
CA VAL A 14 -29.62 1.03 -2.46
C VAL A 14 -28.18 1.21 -2.00
N LEU A 15 -27.95 2.11 -1.03
CA LEU A 15 -26.62 2.40 -0.48
C LEU A 15 -26.00 1.17 0.19
N ILE A 16 -26.78 0.38 0.94
CA ILE A 16 -26.29 -0.88 1.55
C ILE A 16 -25.86 -1.87 0.47
N ASN A 17 -26.63 -2.01 -0.62
CA ASN A 17 -26.28 -2.89 -1.74
C ASN A 17 -25.01 -2.42 -2.50
N GLU A 18 -24.71 -1.13 -2.47
CA GLU A 18 -23.45 -0.53 -2.97
C GLU A 18 -22.32 -0.56 -1.93
N ASN A 19 -22.50 -1.32 -0.84
CA ASN A 19 -21.61 -1.42 0.32
C ASN A 19 -21.39 -0.10 1.08
N ILE A 20 -22.16 0.96 0.81
CA ILE A 20 -22.07 2.24 1.50
C ILE A 20 -22.65 2.10 2.90
N PHE A 21 -21.82 2.39 3.90
CA PHE A 21 -22.20 2.25 5.30
C PHE A 21 -23.16 3.38 5.70
N VAL A 22 -24.36 3.00 6.12
CA VAL A 22 -25.41 3.88 6.64
C VAL A 22 -25.60 3.55 8.13
N MET A 23 -25.58 4.55 9.00
CA MET A 23 -25.80 4.35 10.44
C MET A 23 -27.20 4.80 10.85
N ASP A 24 -27.82 3.98 11.70
CA ASP A 24 -29.03 4.34 12.42
C ASP A 24 -28.71 5.42 13.47
N GLU A 25 -29.67 6.32 13.72
CA GLU A 25 -29.45 7.48 14.58
C GLU A 25 -29.01 7.13 16.00
N SER A 26 -29.41 5.96 16.51
CA SER A 26 -29.12 5.46 17.85
C SER A 26 -27.66 5.03 18.05
N VAL A 27 -26.96 4.62 16.98
CA VAL A 27 -25.57 4.14 17.03
C VAL A 27 -24.56 5.29 16.91
N ALA A 28 -24.95 6.38 16.24
CA ALA A 28 -24.08 7.53 15.97
C ALA A 28 -23.59 8.27 17.23
N TYR A 29 -24.27 8.13 18.37
CA TYR A 29 -23.96 8.83 19.62
C TYR A 29 -22.89 8.15 20.51
N HIS A 30 -22.36 6.99 20.11
CA HIS A 30 -21.42 6.19 20.91
C HIS A 30 -20.08 5.91 20.19
N GLN A 31 -19.64 6.80 19.29
CA GLN A 31 -18.31 6.66 18.69
C GLN A 31 -17.24 7.27 19.59
N ASP A 32 -16.58 6.44 20.39
CA ASP A 32 -15.29 6.80 20.97
C ASP A 32 -14.21 6.69 19.88
N ILE A 33 -13.80 7.84 19.33
CA ILE A 33 -12.73 7.91 18.34
C ILE A 33 -11.40 8.02 19.09
N ARG A 34 -10.53 7.01 18.94
CA ARG A 34 -9.15 7.06 19.42
C ARG A 34 -8.15 7.27 18.25
N PRO A 35 -6.93 7.75 18.53
CA PRO A 35 -5.88 7.79 17.52
C PRO A 35 -5.58 6.40 16.96
N LEU A 36 -5.39 6.33 15.64
CA LEU A 36 -4.91 5.15 14.94
C LEU A 36 -3.39 5.08 15.02
N ARG A 37 -2.85 3.91 15.32
CA ARG A 37 -1.41 3.63 15.40
C ARG A 37 -0.98 2.85 14.17
N ILE A 38 -0.13 3.45 13.34
CA ILE A 38 0.30 2.88 12.05
C ILE A 38 1.81 2.71 12.02
N ALA A 39 2.29 1.49 11.80
CA ALA A 39 3.72 1.27 11.50
C ALA A 39 4.02 1.51 10.02
N ILE A 40 5.19 2.04 9.71
CA ILE A 40 5.73 2.13 8.36
C ILE A 40 7.09 1.45 8.36
N LEU A 41 7.16 0.21 7.86
CA LEU A 41 8.43 -0.46 7.58
C LEU A 41 9.01 0.07 6.28
N ASN A 42 9.91 1.03 6.41
CA ASN A 42 10.48 1.75 5.28
C ASN A 42 11.75 1.04 4.76
N LEU A 43 11.59 0.27 3.70
CA LEU A 43 12.66 -0.46 3.01
C LEU A 43 13.25 0.32 1.83
N MET A 44 12.74 1.53 1.55
CA MET A 44 13.22 2.36 0.45
C MET A 44 14.62 2.93 0.76
N PRO A 45 15.44 3.17 -0.27
CA PRO A 45 16.77 3.75 -0.10
C PRO A 45 16.69 5.23 0.27
N THR A 46 15.71 5.97 -0.26
CA THR A 46 15.49 7.41 0.00
C THR A 46 14.41 7.61 1.07
N LYS A 47 14.78 7.33 2.34
CA LYS A 47 13.81 7.23 3.44
C LYS A 47 12.96 8.48 3.65
N GLU A 48 13.58 9.65 3.77
CA GLU A 48 12.89 10.93 3.99
C GLU A 48 11.88 11.28 2.88
N THR A 49 12.22 10.97 1.63
CA THR A 49 11.30 11.17 0.49
C THR A 49 10.09 10.25 0.60
N THR A 50 10.32 8.97 0.89
CA THR A 50 9.25 7.98 1.07
C THR A 50 8.38 8.30 2.29
N GLU A 51 8.98 8.75 3.39
CA GLU A 51 8.25 9.25 4.57
C GLU A 51 7.31 10.38 4.16
N THR A 52 7.82 11.40 3.47
CA THR A 52 7.02 12.55 3.04
C THR A 52 5.86 12.14 2.13
N GLN A 53 6.11 11.22 1.18
CA GLN A 53 5.10 10.71 0.25
C GLN A 53 3.96 10.00 0.98
N LEU A 54 4.30 9.07 1.89
CA LEU A 54 3.30 8.29 2.63
C LEU A 54 2.57 9.15 3.67
N LEU A 55 3.29 9.95 4.45
CA LEU A 55 2.71 10.83 5.47
C LEU A 55 1.73 11.83 4.88
N ARG A 56 1.96 12.31 3.65
CA ARG A 56 1.02 13.18 2.94
C ARG A 56 -0.31 12.50 2.64
N LEU A 57 -0.29 11.20 2.32
CA LEU A 57 -1.50 10.43 1.98
C LEU A 57 -2.24 10.01 3.24
N ILE A 58 -1.54 9.48 4.23
CA ILE A 58 -2.17 9.03 5.48
C ILE A 58 -2.60 10.20 6.37
N GLY A 59 -2.01 11.38 6.20
CA GLY A 59 -2.44 12.61 6.87
C GLY A 59 -3.66 13.27 6.24
N ASN A 60 -4.11 12.82 5.07
CA ASN A 60 -5.29 13.37 4.39
C ASN A 60 -6.59 12.71 4.91
N THR A 61 -6.81 12.80 6.21
CA THR A 61 -7.96 12.21 6.90
C THR A 61 -8.33 13.05 8.13
N PRO A 62 -9.62 13.12 8.52
CA PRO A 62 -10.01 13.74 9.79
C PRO A 62 -9.66 12.90 11.03
N LEU A 63 -9.22 11.65 10.85
CA LEU A 63 -8.82 10.76 11.94
C LEU A 63 -7.43 11.16 12.46
N GLN A 64 -7.23 11.10 13.78
CA GLN A 64 -5.89 11.26 14.33
C GLN A 64 -5.06 10.01 14.04
N VAL A 65 -3.89 10.19 13.44
CA VAL A 65 -2.95 9.10 13.10
C VAL A 65 -1.63 9.34 13.83
N GLU A 66 -1.23 8.39 14.65
CA GLU A 66 0.11 8.23 15.20
C GLU A 66 0.88 7.24 14.34
N PHE A 67 2.13 7.55 14.01
CA PHE A 67 2.95 6.67 13.19
C PHE A 67 4.23 6.24 13.92
N ILE A 68 4.71 5.05 13.55
CA ILE A 68 5.99 4.49 13.99
C ILE A 68 6.79 4.14 12.75
N LEU A 69 7.97 4.74 12.59
CA LEU A 69 8.88 4.36 11.50
C LEU A 69 9.70 3.14 11.94
N LEU A 70 9.67 2.09 11.12
CA LEU A 70 10.42 0.86 11.32
C LEU A 70 11.48 0.69 10.24
N HIS A 71 12.63 0.14 10.63
CA HIS A 71 13.65 -0.32 9.69
C HIS A 71 14.21 -1.68 10.12
N PRO A 72 14.70 -2.51 9.18
CA PRO A 72 15.38 -3.74 9.53
C PRO A 72 16.67 -3.44 10.29
N ARG A 73 16.89 -4.11 11.42
CA ARG A 73 18.12 -4.00 12.22
C ARG A 73 19.33 -4.52 11.46
N THR A 74 19.12 -5.52 10.60
CA THR A 74 20.18 -6.18 9.83
C THR A 74 20.62 -5.41 8.58
N HIS A 75 19.94 -4.31 8.24
CA HIS A 75 20.19 -3.56 7.00
C HIS A 75 20.88 -2.22 7.25
N THR A 76 22.03 -2.01 6.61
CA THR A 76 22.71 -0.72 6.57
C THR A 76 22.12 0.16 5.47
N SER A 77 21.44 1.25 5.87
CA SER A 77 20.89 2.22 4.92
C SER A 77 22.00 2.97 4.19
N LYS A 78 21.96 3.00 2.86
CA LYS A 78 23.01 3.62 2.03
C LYS A 78 22.88 5.14 1.88
N ASN A 79 21.66 5.67 1.88
CA ASN A 79 21.37 7.09 1.57
C ASN A 79 20.67 7.83 2.72
N THR A 80 20.73 7.31 3.94
CA THR A 80 20.11 7.93 5.12
C THR A 80 21.16 8.05 6.21
N SER A 81 21.20 9.20 6.87
CA SER A 81 22.15 9.43 7.95
C SER A 81 21.87 8.50 9.13
N PRO A 82 22.91 7.97 9.81
CA PRO A 82 22.73 7.21 11.04
C PRO A 82 21.93 7.97 12.10
N GLU A 83 22.11 9.29 12.19
CA GLU A 83 21.43 10.17 13.13
C GLU A 83 19.91 10.21 12.90
N HIS A 84 19.46 10.24 11.63
CA HIS A 84 18.03 10.19 11.31
C HIS A 84 17.40 8.85 11.72
N LEU A 85 18.12 7.75 11.50
CA LEU A 85 17.66 6.42 11.91
C LEU A 85 17.57 6.32 13.44
N GLU A 86 18.63 6.72 14.15
CA GLU A 86 18.66 6.64 15.62
C GLU A 86 17.58 7.51 16.28
N GLN A 87 17.28 8.68 15.70
CA GLN A 87 16.31 9.60 16.27
C GLN A 87 14.85 9.22 16.00
N PHE A 88 14.54 8.71 14.81
CA PHE A 88 13.15 8.58 14.34
C PHE A 88 12.70 7.14 14.08
N TYR A 89 13.62 6.20 13.94
CA TYR A 89 13.29 4.81 13.62
C TYR A 89 13.40 3.89 14.82
N LYS A 90 12.49 2.91 14.84
CA LYS A 90 12.53 1.75 15.72
C LYS A 90 12.85 0.48 14.94
N THR A 91 13.30 -0.55 15.64
CA THR A 91 13.46 -1.90 15.11
C THR A 91 12.26 -2.77 15.48
N PHE A 92 12.18 -3.97 14.90
CA PHE A 92 11.14 -4.93 15.26
C PHE A 92 11.16 -5.29 16.75
N ASP A 93 12.33 -5.38 17.38
CA ASP A 93 12.47 -5.71 18.79
C ASP A 93 11.78 -4.70 19.73
N ASP A 94 11.69 -3.43 19.29
CA ASP A 94 11.07 -2.35 20.05
C ASP A 94 9.54 -2.40 20.01
N VAL A 95 8.95 -3.04 19.00
CA VAL A 95 7.50 -3.03 18.75
C VAL A 95 6.84 -4.41 18.80
N LYS A 96 7.60 -5.50 18.94
CA LYS A 96 7.07 -6.88 18.88
C LYS A 96 5.97 -7.22 19.90
N TYR A 97 5.87 -6.46 21.00
CA TYR A 97 4.82 -6.61 22.01
C TYR A 97 3.68 -5.59 21.87
N GLU A 98 3.76 -4.69 20.90
CA GLU A 98 2.72 -3.72 20.61
C GLU A 98 1.65 -4.33 19.69
N ARG A 99 0.44 -3.76 19.75
CA ARG A 99 -0.61 -3.95 18.74
C ARG A 99 -0.84 -2.65 17.99
N LEU A 100 -1.08 -2.75 16.69
CA LEU A 100 -1.23 -1.63 15.78
C LEU A 100 -2.51 -1.77 14.96
N ASP A 101 -3.08 -0.64 14.56
CA ASP A 101 -4.26 -0.60 13.71
C ASP A 101 -3.89 -0.89 12.26
N GLY A 102 -2.75 -0.34 11.80
CA GLY A 102 -2.30 -0.49 10.44
C GLY A 102 -0.78 -0.66 10.33
N MET A 103 -0.34 -1.24 9.22
CA MET A 103 1.07 -1.30 8.86
C MET A 103 1.24 -1.08 7.37
N ILE A 104 2.25 -0.32 6.97
CA ILE A 104 2.70 -0.17 5.58
C ILE A 104 4.09 -0.78 5.47
N ILE A 105 4.29 -1.67 4.49
CA ILE A 105 5.61 -2.19 4.12
C ILE A 105 5.94 -1.65 2.73
N THR A 106 7.01 -0.87 2.62
CA THR A 106 7.34 -0.17 1.37
C THR A 106 8.13 -1.05 0.40
N GLY A 107 8.24 -0.60 -0.84
CA GLY A 107 9.11 -1.23 -1.84
C GLY A 107 10.58 -1.21 -1.42
N ALA A 108 11.40 -1.98 -2.13
CA ALA A 108 12.83 -2.06 -1.89
C ALA A 108 13.59 -2.31 -3.21
N PRO A 109 14.83 -1.82 -3.36
CA PRO A 109 15.62 -1.95 -4.58
C PRO A 109 16.35 -3.31 -4.62
N VAL A 110 15.60 -4.41 -4.41
CA VAL A 110 16.15 -5.78 -4.29
C VAL A 110 15.41 -6.80 -5.15
N GLU A 111 14.55 -6.35 -6.07
CA GLU A 111 13.67 -7.23 -6.84
C GLU A 111 14.39 -8.22 -7.77
N LEU A 112 15.64 -7.95 -8.16
CA LEU A 112 16.45 -8.84 -8.99
C LEU A 112 17.10 -10.00 -8.22
N TYR A 113 17.06 -9.97 -6.89
CA TYR A 113 17.49 -11.10 -6.06
C TYR A 113 16.34 -12.08 -5.87
N GLU A 114 16.65 -13.36 -5.68
CA GLU A 114 15.69 -14.28 -5.08
C GLU A 114 15.35 -13.81 -3.66
N PHE A 115 14.14 -14.09 -3.19
CA PHE A 115 13.68 -13.57 -1.90
C PHE A 115 14.64 -13.98 -0.76
N GLU A 116 15.06 -15.23 -0.76
CA GLU A 116 15.96 -15.83 0.22
C GLU A 116 17.37 -15.24 0.21
N ASP A 117 17.79 -14.63 -0.90
CA ASP A 117 19.09 -13.97 -1.02
C ASP A 117 19.10 -12.54 -0.46
N VAL A 118 17.92 -11.99 -0.13
CA VAL A 118 17.82 -10.66 0.48
C VAL A 118 18.31 -10.71 1.93
N THR A 119 19.28 -9.85 2.26
CA THR A 119 20.00 -9.91 3.55
C THR A 119 19.09 -9.83 4.78
N TYR A 120 17.95 -9.15 4.68
CA TYR A 120 16.97 -8.97 5.75
C TYR A 120 15.72 -9.85 5.57
N TRP A 121 15.75 -10.87 4.69
CA TRP A 121 14.60 -11.71 4.38
C TRP A 121 14.02 -12.41 5.61
N GLU A 122 14.86 -13.04 6.44
CA GLU A 122 14.39 -13.72 7.65
C GLU A 122 13.79 -12.76 8.68
N GLU A 123 14.31 -11.53 8.77
CA GLU A 123 13.74 -10.48 9.61
C GLU A 123 12.38 -10.02 9.05
N LEU A 124 12.28 -9.86 7.73
CA LEU A 124 11.02 -9.49 7.07
C LEU A 124 9.94 -10.58 7.26
N LYS A 125 10.30 -11.87 7.14
CA LYS A 125 9.40 -12.98 7.45
C LYS A 125 8.88 -12.93 8.88
N GLN A 126 9.73 -12.64 9.86
CA GLN A 126 9.31 -12.50 11.25
C GLN A 126 8.30 -11.36 11.42
N ILE A 127 8.54 -10.22 10.79
CA ILE A 127 7.63 -9.07 10.85
C ILE A 127 6.29 -9.38 10.15
N MET A 128 6.32 -10.05 9.00
CA MET A 128 5.11 -10.46 8.27
C MET A 128 4.29 -11.51 9.03
N GLU A 129 4.93 -12.47 9.72
CA GLU A 129 4.19 -13.40 10.59
C GLU A 129 3.63 -12.72 11.83
N TRP A 130 4.36 -11.78 12.42
CA TRP A 130 3.88 -10.96 13.53
C TRP A 130 2.66 -10.12 13.15
N SER A 131 2.67 -9.52 11.95
CA SER A 131 1.60 -8.61 11.52
C SER A 131 0.23 -9.31 11.45
N LYS A 132 0.19 -10.61 11.11
CA LYS A 132 -1.06 -11.42 11.07
C LYS A 132 -1.86 -11.41 12.37
N THR A 133 -1.19 -11.20 13.51
CA THR A 133 -1.80 -11.28 14.86
C THR A 133 -1.76 -9.97 15.63
N HIS A 134 -0.88 -9.04 15.24
CA HIS A 134 -0.63 -7.78 15.96
C HIS A 134 -1.03 -6.53 15.16
N VAL A 135 -1.38 -6.66 13.88
CA VAL A 135 -1.82 -5.56 13.01
C VAL A 135 -3.18 -5.91 12.41
N THR A 136 -4.14 -4.98 12.46
CA THR A 136 -5.47 -5.22 11.85
C THR A 136 -5.40 -5.32 10.33
N SER A 137 -4.72 -4.38 9.66
CA SER A 137 -4.53 -4.39 8.20
C SER A 137 -3.12 -3.97 7.79
N THR A 138 -2.47 -4.80 6.96
CA THR A 138 -1.12 -4.55 6.42
C THR A 138 -1.19 -4.26 4.93
N PHE A 139 -0.58 -3.14 4.53
CA PHE A 139 -0.52 -2.62 3.18
C PHE A 139 0.90 -2.76 2.62
N HIS A 140 1.05 -3.53 1.54
CA HIS A 140 2.35 -3.86 0.95
C HIS A 140 2.50 -3.15 -0.39
N ILE A 141 3.64 -2.49 -0.61
CA ILE A 141 3.89 -1.66 -1.80
C ILE A 141 5.03 -2.25 -2.64
N CYS A 142 4.83 -2.32 -3.96
CA CYS A 142 5.81 -2.75 -4.96
C CYS A 142 6.48 -4.08 -4.58
N TRP A 143 7.79 -4.12 -4.35
CA TRP A 143 8.49 -5.35 -3.98
C TRP A 143 7.93 -5.99 -2.71
N ALA A 144 7.48 -5.20 -1.72
CA ALA A 144 6.86 -5.77 -0.53
C ALA A 144 5.53 -6.47 -0.84
N ALA A 145 4.81 -6.03 -1.88
CA ALA A 145 3.62 -6.72 -2.34
C ALA A 145 3.97 -8.14 -2.83
N GLN A 146 5.06 -8.26 -3.59
CA GLN A 146 5.56 -9.55 -4.05
C GLN A 146 6.10 -10.40 -2.89
N ALA A 147 6.86 -9.80 -1.97
CA ALA A 147 7.37 -10.49 -0.78
C ALA A 147 6.25 -11.04 0.10
N GLY A 148 5.19 -10.26 0.34
CA GLY A 148 4.03 -10.68 1.12
C GLY A 148 3.23 -11.76 0.41
N LEU A 149 3.00 -11.63 -0.91
CA LEU A 149 2.35 -12.65 -1.72
C LEU A 149 3.13 -13.97 -1.70
N TYR A 150 4.45 -13.91 -1.85
CA TYR A 150 5.32 -15.07 -1.80
C TYR A 150 5.34 -15.72 -0.41
N HIS A 151 5.55 -14.94 0.64
CA HIS A 151 5.67 -15.48 1.99
C HIS A 151 4.38 -16.12 2.51
N HIS A 152 3.24 -15.46 2.28
CA HIS A 152 1.95 -15.91 2.83
C HIS A 152 1.25 -16.96 1.96
N PHE A 153 1.46 -16.90 0.64
CA PHE A 153 0.70 -17.71 -0.32
C PHE A 153 1.59 -18.52 -1.27
N GLY A 154 2.90 -18.30 -1.29
CA GLY A 154 3.81 -18.99 -2.22
C GLY A 154 3.69 -18.51 -3.66
N VAL A 155 3.08 -17.34 -3.91
CA VAL A 155 3.00 -16.74 -5.25
C VAL A 155 4.38 -16.25 -5.67
N PRO A 156 4.99 -16.79 -6.73
CA PRO A 156 6.33 -16.40 -7.15
C PRO A 156 6.33 -15.04 -7.83
N LYS A 157 7.49 -14.38 -7.83
CA LYS A 157 7.78 -13.26 -8.73
C LYS A 157 8.52 -13.74 -9.97
N LEU A 158 8.34 -13.06 -11.08
CA LEU A 158 9.01 -13.37 -12.35
C LEU A 158 9.68 -12.12 -12.89
N GLY A 159 10.84 -12.28 -13.54
CA GLY A 159 11.51 -11.19 -14.23
C GLY A 159 10.75 -10.75 -15.48
N LEU A 160 10.69 -9.45 -15.71
CA LEU A 160 10.22 -8.85 -16.95
C LEU A 160 11.37 -8.74 -17.95
N GLU A 161 11.06 -8.84 -19.24
CA GLU A 161 12.05 -8.61 -20.32
C GLU A 161 12.57 -7.17 -20.31
N GLU A 162 11.69 -6.22 -20.02
CA GLU A 162 12.00 -4.79 -19.88
C GLU A 162 11.42 -4.23 -18.59
N LYS A 163 12.03 -3.17 -18.05
CA LYS A 163 11.51 -2.49 -16.86
C LYS A 163 10.09 -1.95 -17.14
N MET A 164 9.13 -2.33 -16.32
CA MET A 164 7.81 -1.69 -16.29
C MET A 164 7.97 -0.31 -15.65
N PHE A 165 8.05 0.73 -16.49
CA PHE A 165 8.44 2.06 -16.07
C PHE A 165 7.57 3.14 -16.73
N GLY A 166 6.76 3.82 -15.93
CA GLY A 166 5.81 4.83 -16.42
C GLY A 166 4.54 4.94 -15.58
N VAL A 167 3.52 5.55 -16.17
CA VAL A 167 2.17 5.67 -15.62
C VAL A 167 1.22 4.90 -16.53
N PHE A 168 0.47 3.95 -15.97
CA PHE A 168 -0.30 3.01 -16.78
C PHE A 168 -1.79 3.06 -16.46
N PRO A 169 -2.66 2.88 -17.48
CA PRO A 169 -4.09 2.71 -17.29
C PRO A 169 -4.39 1.39 -16.60
N HIS A 170 -5.19 1.46 -15.55
CA HIS A 170 -5.68 0.33 -14.77
C HIS A 170 -7.20 0.37 -14.72
N THR A 171 -7.81 -0.81 -14.65
CA THR A 171 -9.26 -0.96 -14.48
C THR A 171 -9.60 -1.56 -13.13
N VAL A 172 -10.82 -1.30 -12.67
CA VAL A 172 -11.39 -1.98 -11.50
C VAL A 172 -11.87 -3.37 -11.94
N SER A 173 -11.24 -4.43 -11.42
CA SER A 173 -11.60 -5.82 -11.74
C SER A 173 -12.81 -6.31 -10.95
N LYS A 174 -13.10 -5.69 -9.80
CA LYS A 174 -14.23 -6.06 -8.93
C LYS A 174 -14.99 -4.82 -8.43
N PRO A 175 -16.27 -4.64 -8.80
CA PRO A 175 -17.05 -3.50 -8.35
C PRO A 175 -17.40 -3.59 -6.87
N ASN A 176 -17.79 -2.46 -6.28
CA ASN A 176 -18.30 -2.34 -4.90
C ASN A 176 -17.34 -2.80 -3.79
N VAL A 177 -16.04 -2.84 -4.04
CA VAL A 177 -15.03 -3.14 -3.01
C VAL A 177 -14.73 -1.88 -2.20
N LYS A 178 -14.75 -1.96 -0.86
CA LYS A 178 -14.53 -0.80 0.03
C LYS A 178 -13.23 -0.04 -0.30
N LEU A 179 -12.16 -0.76 -0.66
CA LEU A 179 -10.84 -0.19 -0.98
C LEU A 179 -10.87 0.72 -2.22
N LEU A 180 -11.72 0.40 -3.21
CA LEU A 180 -11.81 1.08 -4.49
C LEU A 180 -13.02 2.03 -4.58
N ARG A 181 -13.64 2.35 -3.44
CA ARG A 181 -14.77 3.28 -3.41
C ARG A 181 -14.36 4.64 -3.99
N GLY A 182 -15.15 5.12 -4.96
CA GLY A 182 -14.94 6.40 -5.63
C GLY A 182 -13.85 6.38 -6.70
N PHE A 183 -13.25 5.22 -6.99
CA PHE A 183 -12.39 5.08 -8.15
C PHE A 183 -13.23 5.16 -9.42
N ASP A 184 -12.71 5.86 -10.42
CA ASP A 184 -13.16 5.71 -11.80
C ASP A 184 -12.91 4.27 -12.29
N GLU A 185 -13.73 3.78 -13.22
CA GLU A 185 -13.55 2.44 -13.78
C GLU A 185 -12.22 2.27 -14.52
N LEU A 186 -11.68 3.37 -15.05
CA LEU A 186 -10.36 3.47 -15.67
C LEU A 186 -9.57 4.59 -14.99
N PHE A 187 -8.40 4.27 -14.46
CA PHE A 187 -7.57 5.21 -13.74
C PHE A 187 -6.08 4.99 -13.99
N LEU A 188 -5.26 5.96 -13.62
CA LEU A 188 -3.82 5.94 -13.86
C LEU A 188 -3.06 5.67 -12.57
N ALA A 189 -2.05 4.79 -12.63
CA ALA A 189 -1.14 4.52 -11.52
C ALA A 189 0.30 4.30 -12.03
N PRO A 190 1.31 4.82 -11.31
CA PRO A 190 2.70 4.65 -11.69
C PRO A 190 3.22 3.26 -11.35
N GLN A 191 4.12 2.75 -12.19
CA GLN A 191 4.83 1.49 -12.03
C GLN A 191 6.33 1.74 -12.28
N SER A 192 7.18 1.14 -11.44
CA SER A 192 8.64 1.15 -11.60
C SER A 192 9.21 -0.13 -11.02
N ARG A 193 9.29 -1.18 -11.85
CA ARG A 193 9.71 -2.53 -11.44
C ARG A 193 10.26 -3.36 -12.61
N HIS A 194 11.18 -4.26 -12.31
CA HIS A 194 11.76 -5.27 -13.21
C HIS A 194 11.14 -6.66 -13.02
N THR A 195 10.24 -6.83 -12.06
CA THR A 195 9.60 -8.11 -11.77
C THR A 195 8.09 -7.97 -11.63
N GLU A 196 7.36 -9.06 -11.83
CA GLU A 196 5.90 -9.12 -11.74
C GLU A 196 5.40 -10.35 -10.98
N VAL A 197 4.12 -10.31 -10.63
CA VAL A 197 3.33 -11.48 -10.20
C VAL A 197 2.25 -11.74 -11.24
N ARG A 198 1.94 -13.01 -11.51
CA ARG A 198 0.96 -13.37 -12.53
C ARG A 198 -0.42 -13.60 -11.95
N ARG A 199 -1.42 -13.19 -12.73
CA ARG A 199 -2.84 -13.45 -12.47
C ARG A 199 -3.10 -14.94 -12.18
N GLU A 200 -2.58 -15.82 -13.03
CA GLU A 200 -2.80 -17.26 -12.95
C GLU A 200 -2.27 -17.90 -11.66
N ASP A 201 -1.22 -17.33 -11.06
CA ASP A 201 -0.69 -17.82 -9.78
C ASP A 201 -1.53 -17.30 -8.62
N ILE A 202 -2.03 -16.06 -8.68
CA ILE A 202 -2.91 -15.48 -7.66
C ILE A 202 -4.28 -16.18 -7.64
N GLU A 203 -4.86 -16.48 -8.80
CA GLU A 203 -6.19 -17.11 -8.90
C GLU A 203 -6.23 -18.55 -8.34
N ARG A 204 -5.08 -19.17 -8.08
CA ARG A 204 -4.98 -20.47 -7.37
C ARG A 204 -5.30 -20.36 -5.88
N HIS A 205 -5.35 -19.14 -5.34
CA HIS A 205 -5.58 -18.86 -3.92
C HIS A 205 -6.98 -18.30 -3.70
N PRO A 206 -7.96 -19.11 -3.25
CA PRO A 206 -9.33 -18.67 -3.08
C PRO A 206 -9.51 -17.59 -2.00
N GLU A 207 -8.52 -17.39 -1.13
CA GLU A 207 -8.47 -16.33 -0.12
C GLU A 207 -8.07 -14.96 -0.69
N LEU A 208 -7.49 -14.91 -1.89
CA LEU A 208 -7.07 -13.69 -2.57
C LEU A 208 -8.11 -13.20 -3.58
N GLU A 209 -8.16 -11.89 -3.77
CA GLU A 209 -8.96 -11.23 -4.80
C GLU A 209 -8.13 -10.20 -5.55
N ILE A 210 -8.10 -10.30 -6.88
CA ILE A 210 -7.55 -9.26 -7.76
C ILE A 210 -8.61 -8.16 -7.87
N LEU A 211 -8.27 -6.98 -7.35
CA LEU A 211 -9.16 -5.83 -7.30
C LEU A 211 -8.95 -4.88 -8.48
N SER A 212 -7.73 -4.83 -9.01
CA SER A 212 -7.38 -3.99 -10.16
C SER A 212 -6.18 -4.55 -10.93
N GLU A 213 -6.22 -4.36 -12.24
CA GLU A 213 -5.18 -4.76 -13.18
C GLU A 213 -5.05 -3.76 -14.34
N SER A 214 -3.98 -3.91 -15.12
CA SER A 214 -3.71 -3.19 -16.36
C SER A 214 -3.43 -4.20 -17.47
N GLU A 215 -3.94 -3.94 -18.67
CA GLU A 215 -3.57 -4.73 -19.84
C GLU A 215 -2.07 -4.67 -20.14
N GLU A 216 -1.42 -3.53 -19.84
CA GLU A 216 0.01 -3.33 -20.08
C GLU A 216 0.86 -3.62 -18.84
N ALA A 217 0.43 -3.14 -17.67
CA ALA A 217 1.19 -3.26 -16.42
C ALA A 217 0.80 -4.46 -15.55
N GLY A 218 -0.10 -5.33 -15.99
CA GLY A 218 -0.50 -6.53 -15.27
C GLY A 218 -1.23 -6.26 -13.95
N VAL A 219 -1.09 -7.18 -12.99
CA VAL A 219 -1.79 -7.10 -11.69
C VAL A 219 -1.33 -5.88 -10.90
N TYR A 220 -2.28 -5.07 -10.41
CA TYR A 220 -2.00 -3.87 -9.62
C TYR A 220 -2.37 -4.00 -8.15
N ILE A 221 -3.64 -4.30 -7.85
CA ILE A 221 -4.12 -4.42 -6.46
C ILE A 221 -4.66 -5.83 -6.24
N VAL A 222 -4.12 -6.50 -5.24
CA VAL A 222 -4.62 -7.76 -4.69
C VAL A 222 -4.92 -7.55 -3.21
N ALA A 223 -5.97 -8.20 -2.69
CA ALA A 223 -6.23 -8.21 -1.26
C ALA A 223 -6.71 -9.58 -0.79
N THR A 224 -6.53 -9.89 0.50
CA THR A 224 -7.25 -10.98 1.13
C THR A 224 -8.72 -10.63 1.29
N LYS A 225 -9.61 -11.63 1.21
CA LYS A 225 -11.06 -11.45 1.39
C LYS A 225 -11.46 -10.83 2.72
N ASP A 226 -10.65 -11.07 3.77
CA ASP A 226 -10.85 -10.48 5.10
C ASP A 226 -10.26 -9.07 5.24
N GLY A 227 -9.58 -8.54 4.20
CA GLY A 227 -9.02 -7.20 4.19
C GLY A 227 -7.78 -7.00 5.07
N LYS A 228 -7.27 -8.06 5.70
CA LYS A 228 -6.09 -7.97 6.59
C LYS A 228 -4.80 -7.72 5.82
N GLN A 229 -4.73 -8.10 4.55
CA GLN A 229 -3.54 -7.93 3.73
C GLN A 229 -3.91 -7.35 2.38
N ILE A 230 -3.27 -6.24 2.01
CA ILE A 230 -3.42 -5.55 0.74
C ILE A 230 -2.06 -5.48 0.07
N PHE A 231 -2.00 -5.78 -1.22
CA PHE A 231 -0.80 -5.87 -2.03
C PHE A 231 -0.96 -4.96 -3.25
N VAL A 232 -0.15 -3.92 -3.31
CA VAL A 232 -0.17 -2.92 -4.39
C VAL A 232 1.17 -2.97 -5.12
N THR A 233 1.19 -3.47 -6.35
CA THR A 233 2.44 -3.71 -7.09
C THR A 233 3.05 -2.43 -7.68
N GLY A 234 2.26 -1.37 -7.81
CA GLY A 234 2.70 -0.05 -8.27
C GLY A 234 3.00 0.92 -7.13
N HIS A 235 3.15 2.19 -7.49
CA HIS A 235 3.68 3.24 -6.61
C HIS A 235 2.76 4.46 -6.49
N SER A 236 1.49 4.24 -6.12
CA SER A 236 0.52 5.33 -5.98
C SER A 236 0.98 6.48 -5.06
N GLU A 237 1.92 6.21 -4.16
CA GLU A 237 2.51 7.21 -3.28
C GLU A 237 3.46 8.20 -3.94
N TYR A 238 3.92 7.94 -5.16
CA TYR A 238 4.95 8.76 -5.80
C TYR A 238 4.50 10.21 -6.00
N ASP A 239 5.47 11.11 -5.78
CA ASP A 239 5.38 12.51 -6.21
C ASP A 239 5.54 12.64 -7.72
N ALA A 240 5.06 13.78 -8.25
CA ALA A 240 5.06 14.08 -9.68
C ALA A 240 6.43 13.87 -10.33
N CYS A 241 7.53 14.20 -9.64
CA CYS A 241 8.90 14.14 -10.18
C CYS A 241 9.65 12.84 -9.86
N THR A 242 9.02 11.85 -9.20
CA THR A 242 9.75 10.66 -8.72
C THR A 242 10.32 9.82 -9.87
N LEU A 243 9.50 9.48 -10.87
CA LEU A 243 9.96 8.76 -12.05
C LEU A 243 11.01 9.56 -12.84
N LYS A 244 10.89 10.90 -12.87
CA LYS A 244 11.91 11.77 -13.44
C LYS A 244 13.26 11.60 -12.72
N TYR A 245 13.27 11.62 -11.39
CA TYR A 245 14.50 11.45 -10.63
C TYR A 245 15.14 10.08 -10.88
N GLU A 246 14.34 9.02 -11.02
CA GLU A 246 14.86 7.69 -11.39
C GLU A 246 15.45 7.68 -12.79
N TYR A 247 14.73 8.22 -13.77
CA TYR A 247 15.18 8.32 -15.15
C TYR A 247 16.50 9.11 -15.25
N ASP A 248 16.54 10.32 -14.69
CA ASP A 248 17.72 11.18 -14.70
C ASP A 248 18.91 10.49 -13.99
N ARG A 249 18.68 9.82 -12.86
CA ARG A 249 19.71 9.07 -12.13
C ARG A 249 20.30 7.94 -12.98
N ASP A 250 19.46 7.16 -13.64
CA ASP A 250 19.91 5.98 -14.37
C ASP A 250 20.61 6.35 -15.68
N ILE A 251 20.14 7.40 -16.38
CA ILE A 251 20.85 8.02 -17.51
C ILE A 251 22.23 8.54 -17.08
N ASN A 252 22.32 9.22 -15.93
CA ASN A 252 23.61 9.72 -15.42
C ASN A 252 24.60 8.61 -15.03
N LYS A 253 24.12 7.38 -14.79
CA LYS A 253 24.96 6.19 -14.60
C LYS A 253 25.39 5.54 -15.91
N GLY A 254 24.95 6.06 -17.06
CA GLY A 254 25.20 5.48 -18.37
C GLY A 254 24.39 4.22 -18.65
N LEU A 255 23.29 4.00 -17.91
CA LEU A 255 22.37 2.89 -18.17
C LEU A 255 21.45 3.26 -19.33
N GLU A 256 21.20 2.28 -20.19
CA GLU A 256 20.18 2.42 -21.23
C GLU A 256 18.80 2.22 -20.60
N VAL A 257 18.06 3.33 -20.43
CA VAL A 257 16.74 3.34 -19.80
C VAL A 257 15.75 4.05 -20.70
N ALA A 258 14.62 3.40 -20.96
CA ALA A 258 13.53 3.99 -21.71
C ALA A 258 12.92 5.18 -20.96
N VAL A 259 12.44 6.18 -21.70
CA VAL A 259 11.62 7.26 -21.14
C VAL A 259 10.39 6.64 -20.47
N PRO A 260 10.04 7.02 -19.22
CA PRO A 260 8.87 6.48 -18.55
C PRO A 260 7.60 6.74 -19.37
N LYS A 261 6.84 5.69 -19.66
CA LYS A 261 5.64 5.73 -20.50
C LYS A 261 4.55 6.61 -19.90
N ASN A 262 3.83 7.35 -20.74
CA ASN A 262 2.68 8.21 -20.39
C ASN A 262 2.95 9.19 -19.23
N TYR A 263 4.19 9.64 -19.05
CA TYR A 263 4.61 10.44 -17.91
C TYR A 263 4.93 11.89 -18.29
N TYR A 264 5.76 12.07 -19.32
CA TYR A 264 6.10 13.38 -19.85
C TYR A 264 5.14 13.82 -20.94
N PRO A 265 4.78 15.11 -21.03
CA PRO A 265 4.01 15.63 -22.15
C PRO A 265 4.74 15.40 -23.49
N ASN A 266 4.16 14.57 -24.37
CA ASN A 266 4.73 14.15 -25.65
C ASN A 266 6.07 13.40 -25.52
N ASP A 267 6.25 12.63 -24.44
CA ASP A 267 7.47 11.84 -24.17
C ASP A 267 8.77 12.66 -24.15
N ASP A 268 8.67 13.95 -23.78
CA ASP A 268 9.80 14.89 -23.75
C ASP A 268 10.30 15.11 -22.31
N PRO A 269 11.46 14.55 -21.91
CA PRO A 269 12.00 14.67 -20.55
C PRO A 269 12.41 16.09 -20.15
N ALA A 270 12.46 17.03 -21.09
CA ALA A 270 12.69 18.45 -20.81
C ALA A 270 11.45 19.16 -20.26
N LYS A 271 10.26 18.57 -20.44
CA LYS A 271 9.00 19.14 -19.92
C LYS A 271 8.71 18.64 -18.51
N PRO A 272 8.06 19.45 -17.67
CA PRO A 272 7.65 19.01 -16.35
C PRO A 272 6.59 17.89 -16.45
N PRO A 273 6.73 16.78 -15.70
CA PRO A 273 5.77 15.70 -15.71
C PRO A 273 4.46 16.09 -15.01
N LEU A 274 3.37 15.45 -15.40
CA LEU A 274 2.04 15.66 -14.80
C LEU A 274 1.76 14.57 -13.75
N ASN A 275 1.21 14.96 -12.61
CA ASN A 275 0.72 13.99 -11.63
C ASN A 275 -0.74 13.63 -11.96
N THR A 276 -0.89 12.62 -12.80
CA THR A 276 -2.18 12.13 -13.31
C THR A 276 -2.82 11.03 -12.44
N TRP A 277 -2.12 10.55 -11.40
CA TRP A 277 -2.59 9.49 -10.50
C TRP A 277 -3.01 10.00 -9.11
N ARG A 278 -2.80 11.29 -8.82
CA ARG A 278 -3.00 11.88 -7.48
C ARG A 278 -4.36 11.58 -6.87
N ALA A 279 -5.44 11.64 -7.66
CA ALA A 279 -6.80 11.45 -7.15
C ALA A 279 -6.97 10.04 -6.59
N HIS A 280 -6.66 9.02 -7.39
CA HIS A 280 -6.78 7.61 -7.01
C HIS A 280 -5.77 7.22 -5.92
N ALA A 281 -4.59 7.83 -5.88
CA ALA A 281 -3.68 7.69 -4.75
C ALA A 281 -4.33 8.16 -3.43
N ASN A 282 -4.93 9.35 -3.42
CA ASN A 282 -5.61 9.85 -2.21
C ASN A 282 -6.79 8.97 -1.81
N LEU A 283 -7.60 8.53 -2.78
CA LEU A 283 -8.72 7.62 -2.53
C LEU A 283 -8.24 6.28 -1.96
N LEU A 284 -7.18 5.70 -2.51
CA LEU A 284 -6.64 4.41 -2.07
C LEU A 284 -6.30 4.41 -0.59
N PHE A 285 -5.47 5.38 -0.17
CA PHE A 285 -5.02 5.48 1.22
C PHE A 285 -6.15 5.93 2.15
N SER A 286 -7.03 6.84 1.71
CA SER A 286 -8.21 7.24 2.50
C SER A 286 -9.17 6.06 2.73
N ASN A 287 -9.44 5.27 1.69
CA ASN A 287 -10.29 4.09 1.79
C ASN A 287 -9.67 3.02 2.67
N TRP A 288 -8.36 2.76 2.55
CA TRP A 288 -7.65 1.84 3.42
C TRP A 288 -7.78 2.26 4.90
N LEU A 289 -7.44 3.52 5.23
CA LEU A 289 -7.54 4.03 6.59
C LEU A 289 -8.97 3.94 7.14
N ASN A 290 -9.96 4.32 6.34
CA ASN A 290 -11.33 4.38 6.81
C ASN A 290 -11.97 3.00 6.98
N TYR A 291 -11.75 2.10 6.02
CA TYR A 291 -12.53 0.87 5.88
C TYR A 291 -11.80 -0.41 6.25
N TYR A 292 -10.47 -0.38 6.36
CA TYR A 292 -9.65 -1.55 6.67
C TYR A 292 -8.84 -1.37 7.96
N VAL A 293 -8.61 -0.11 8.37
CA VAL A 293 -7.92 0.22 9.62
C VAL A 293 -8.95 0.65 10.68
N TYR A 294 -9.62 1.78 10.48
CA TYR A 294 -10.48 2.38 11.50
C TYR A 294 -11.72 1.54 11.85
N GLN A 295 -12.51 1.14 10.84
CA GLN A 295 -13.78 0.44 11.08
C GLN A 295 -13.62 -1.02 11.48
N GLU A 296 -12.46 -1.62 11.21
CA GLU A 296 -12.20 -3.04 11.46
C GLU A 296 -11.37 -3.26 12.73
N THR A 297 -10.76 -2.20 13.30
CA THR A 297 -10.00 -2.34 14.54
C THR A 297 -10.89 -2.15 15.78
N PRO A 298 -10.86 -3.08 16.75
CA PRO A 298 -11.54 -2.89 18.02
C PRO A 298 -11.06 -1.63 18.76
N TYR A 299 -11.97 -1.00 19.51
CA TYR A 299 -11.63 0.16 20.33
C TYR A 299 -10.52 -0.16 21.34
N ASP A 300 -10.63 -1.31 22.03
CA ASP A 300 -9.60 -1.82 22.94
C ASP A 300 -8.79 -2.92 22.23
N LEU A 301 -7.56 -2.60 21.87
CA LEU A 301 -6.63 -3.52 21.20
C LEU A 301 -6.26 -4.74 22.06
N HIS A 302 -6.47 -4.68 23.38
CA HIS A 302 -6.14 -5.74 24.32
C HIS A 302 -7.35 -6.60 24.73
N LYS A 303 -8.59 -6.16 24.44
CA LYS A 303 -9.79 -6.97 24.60
C LYS A 303 -10.16 -7.66 23.28
N GLY A 304 -9.58 -8.84 23.09
CA GLY A 304 -9.96 -9.75 22.02
C GLY A 304 -9.57 -11.18 22.36
N GLU A 305 -10.43 -11.87 23.10
CA GLU A 305 -10.54 -13.34 23.04
C GLU A 305 -10.98 -13.70 21.62
N TYR A 306 -10.18 -14.46 20.89
CA TYR A 306 -10.62 -15.11 19.66
C TYR A 306 -11.17 -16.48 20.04
N VAL A 307 -12.47 -16.67 19.81
CA VAL A 307 -13.05 -18.03 19.75
C VAL A 307 -12.40 -18.72 18.55
N ILE A 308 -11.71 -19.82 18.84
CA ILE A 308 -11.06 -20.73 17.89
C ILE A 308 -12.10 -21.31 16.92
#